data_AF-A0A7W1ZY30-F1
#
_entry.id   AF-A0A7W1ZY30-F1
#
_cell.length_a   1.000
_cell.length_b   1.000
_cell.length_c   1.000
_cell.angle_alpha   90.00
_cell.angle_beta   90.00
_cell.angle_gamma   90.00
#
_symmetry.space_group_name_H-M   'P 1'
#
loop_
_entity.id
_entity.type
_entity.pdbx_description
1 polymer ?
#
loop_
_entity_poly.entity_id
_entity_poly.type
_entity_poly.pdbx_seq_one_letter_code
_entity_poly.pdbx_strand_id
1 'polypeptide(L)'
;RLAQFDNLRTDTQQICLNGDSVNIDILAELQKNNKDLAKLAKTQKIRGIFSSPPYVGLIDYHEQHAYAYDLFGFERRDAQEIGAMFKKQSKQAQADYAAGIANVLRNARKFLAEDFDIFLVANDKYNLYPYLN
;
A
#
# COMPACT_ATOMS: atom_id res chain seq x y z
N ARG A 1 24.08 2.06 18.14
CA ARG A 1 22.85 2.07 17.30
C ARG A 1 21.59 2.28 18.14
N LEU A 2 21.23 1.42 19.09
CA LEU A 2 20.00 1.59 19.90
C LEU A 2 20.02 2.86 20.79
N ALA A 3 21.10 3.13 21.52
CA ALA A 3 21.21 4.34 22.35
C ALA A 3 21.21 5.65 21.52
N GLN A 4 21.73 5.62 20.30
CA GLN A 4 21.66 6.76 19.37
C GLN A 4 20.25 6.94 18.83
N PHE A 5 19.56 5.85 18.49
CA PHE A 5 18.17 5.89 18.06
C PHE A 5 17.24 6.39 19.18
N ASP A 6 17.49 5.98 20.42
CA ASP A 6 16.67 6.40 21.57
C ASP A 6 16.70 7.92 21.79
N ASN A 7 17.83 8.57 21.47
CA ASN A 7 17.95 10.04 21.49
C ASN A 7 17.38 10.74 20.25
N LEU A 8 17.16 10.03 19.14
CA LEU A 8 16.68 10.58 17.87
C LEU A 8 15.18 10.36 17.65
N ARG A 9 14.62 9.30 18.25
CA ARG A 9 13.21 8.96 18.06
C ARG A 9 12.33 10.03 18.69
N THR A 10 11.26 10.36 18.01
CA THR A 10 10.19 11.18 18.54
C THR A 10 9.04 10.27 19.00
N ASP A 11 8.20 10.80 19.87
CA ASP A 11 6.94 10.13 20.19
C ASP A 11 6.06 10.11 18.93
N THR A 12 5.79 8.90 18.44
CA THR A 12 4.99 8.66 17.24
C THR A 12 3.94 7.59 17.52
N GLN A 13 2.79 7.73 16.87
CA GLN A 13 1.79 6.67 16.82
C GLN A 13 1.92 5.93 15.50
N GLN A 14 1.98 4.61 15.55
CA GLN A 14 2.13 3.75 14.39
C GLN A 14 1.10 2.62 14.50
N ILE A 15 0.49 2.27 13.38
CA ILE A 15 -0.52 1.22 13.33
C ILE A 15 -0.45 0.46 12.01
N CYS A 16 -0.66 -0.85 12.08
CA CYS A 16 -0.83 -1.69 10.91
C CYS A 16 -2.32 -1.91 10.64
N LEU A 17 -2.78 -1.59 9.44
CA LEU A 17 -4.14 -1.88 8.98
C LEU A 17 -4.04 -2.94 7.87
N ASN A 18 -4.85 -4.00 7.98
CA ASN A 18 -4.93 -5.05 6.97
C ASN A 18 -6.22 -4.87 6.16
N GLY A 19 -6.10 -4.72 4.84
CA GLY A 19 -7.23 -4.66 3.94
C GLY A 19 -6.78 -4.47 2.49
N ASP A 20 -7.74 -4.60 1.57
CA ASP A 20 -7.48 -4.38 0.14
C ASP A 20 -7.34 -2.87 -0.13
N SER A 21 -6.13 -2.46 -0.50
CA SER A 21 -5.78 -1.06 -0.77
C SER A 21 -6.67 -0.37 -1.81
N VAL A 22 -7.33 -1.13 -2.69
CA VAL A 22 -8.25 -0.61 -3.71
C VAL A 22 -9.54 -0.06 -3.09
N ASN A 23 -10.00 -0.61 -1.96
CA ASN A 23 -11.32 -0.31 -1.40
C ASN A 23 -11.33 -0.07 0.13
N ILE A 24 -10.21 -0.25 0.82
CA ILE A 24 -10.12 -0.05 2.26
C ILE A 24 -10.58 1.37 2.65
N ASP A 25 -11.45 1.45 3.65
CA ASP A 25 -11.76 2.70 4.33
C ASP A 25 -10.80 2.89 5.50
N ILE A 26 -9.74 3.67 5.26
CA ILE A 26 -8.68 3.90 6.24
C ILE A 26 -9.24 4.53 7.53
N LEU A 27 -10.22 5.44 7.43
CA LEU A 27 -10.77 6.09 8.62
C LEU A 27 -11.63 5.12 9.44
N ALA A 28 -12.43 4.27 8.77
CA ALA A 28 -13.21 3.25 9.46
C ALA A 28 -12.30 2.23 10.17
N GLU A 29 -11.21 1.80 9.52
CA GLU A 29 -10.24 0.88 10.13
C GLU A 29 -9.46 1.52 11.27
N LEU A 30 -9.04 2.79 11.14
CA LEU A 30 -8.45 3.54 12.25
C LEU A 30 -9.44 3.67 13.42
N GLN A 31 -10.72 3.94 13.17
CA GLN A 31 -11.72 4.12 14.23
C GLN A 31 -11.89 2.86 15.09
N LYS A 32 -11.73 1.67 14.50
CA LYS A 32 -11.79 0.39 15.21
C LYS A 32 -10.57 0.16 16.11
N ASN A 33 -9.39 0.57 15.66
CA ASN A 33 -8.12 0.18 16.28
C ASN A 33 -7.46 1.29 17.12
N ASN A 34 -7.62 2.56 16.73
CA ASN A 34 -7.06 3.72 17.43
C ASN A 34 -7.91 4.98 17.16
N LYS A 35 -8.82 5.30 18.09
CA LYS A 35 -9.77 6.43 17.97
C LYS A 35 -9.08 7.79 17.93
N ASP A 36 -7.97 7.96 18.64
CA ASP A 36 -7.24 9.24 18.68
C ASP A 36 -6.54 9.50 17.35
N LEU A 37 -5.88 8.47 16.80
CA LEU A 37 -5.28 8.55 15.47
C LEU A 37 -6.34 8.71 14.37
N ALA A 38 -7.50 8.06 14.50
CA ALA A 38 -8.63 8.25 13.59
C ALA A 38 -9.14 9.70 13.58
N LYS A 39 -9.27 10.31 14.77
CA LYS A 39 -9.66 11.72 14.92
C LYS A 39 -8.60 12.64 14.31
N LEU A 40 -7.32 12.36 14.54
CA LEU A 40 -6.22 13.11 13.94
C LEU A 40 -6.24 13.03 12.41
N ALA A 41 -6.30 11.82 11.85
CA ALA A 41 -6.36 11.60 10.40
C ALA A 41 -7.62 12.19 9.76
N LYS A 42 -8.76 12.21 10.47
CA LYS A 42 -9.99 12.85 9.98
C LYS A 42 -9.87 14.38 9.92
N THR A 43 -9.18 14.98 10.90
CA THR A 43 -9.08 16.45 11.04
C THR A 43 -7.92 17.04 10.25
N GLN A 44 -6.73 16.45 10.37
CA GLN A 44 -5.52 16.95 9.71
C GLN A 44 -5.28 16.31 8.34
N LYS A 45 -5.96 15.21 8.03
CA LYS A 45 -5.73 14.39 6.82
C LYS A 45 -4.31 13.83 6.75
N ILE A 46 -4.06 12.95 5.79
CA ILE A 46 -2.76 12.32 5.59
C ILE A 46 -1.91 13.23 4.68
N ARG A 47 -0.71 13.59 5.13
CA ARG A 47 0.22 14.47 4.40
C ARG A 47 0.89 13.81 3.20
N GLY A 48 0.99 12.48 3.19
CA GLY A 48 1.57 11.81 2.06
C GLY A 48 1.63 10.30 2.18
N ILE A 49 2.07 9.70 1.08
CA ILE A 49 2.23 8.25 0.92
C ILE A 49 3.67 8.00 0.50
N PHE A 50 4.31 7.06 1.18
CA PHE A 50 5.56 6.46 0.74
C PHE A 50 5.32 4.98 0.52
N SER A 51 5.56 4.49 -0.70
CA SER A 51 5.28 3.10 -1.05
C SER A 51 6.24 2.57 -2.10
N SER A 52 6.41 1.24 -2.12
CA SER A 52 7.08 0.49 -3.17
C SER A 52 6.09 -0.53 -3.74
N PRO A 53 5.28 -0.15 -4.74
CA PRO A 53 4.27 -1.04 -5.31
C PRO A 53 4.90 -2.32 -5.90
N PRO A 54 4.12 -3.41 -6.06
CA PRO A 54 4.61 -4.64 -6.68
C PRO A 54 5.06 -4.40 -8.13
N TYR A 55 5.86 -5.31 -8.68
CA TYR A 55 6.31 -5.25 -10.07
C TYR A 55 5.49 -6.18 -10.96
N VAL A 56 5.10 -5.69 -12.14
CA VAL A 56 4.26 -6.45 -13.10
C VAL A 56 4.87 -7.81 -13.39
N GLY A 57 4.18 -8.87 -12.98
CA GLY A 57 4.47 -10.25 -13.35
C GLY A 57 5.87 -10.72 -12.95
N LEU A 58 6.47 -10.15 -11.90
CA LEU A 58 7.86 -10.41 -11.52
C LEU A 58 7.99 -11.43 -10.39
N ILE A 59 7.18 -11.30 -9.34
CA ILE A 59 7.29 -12.10 -8.12
C ILE A 59 5.96 -12.74 -7.77
N ASP A 60 6.02 -13.95 -7.22
CA ASP A 60 4.91 -14.57 -6.50
C ASP A 60 5.08 -14.19 -5.04
N TYR A 61 4.39 -13.13 -4.61
CA TYR A 61 4.53 -12.59 -3.26
C TYR A 61 4.05 -13.58 -2.20
N HIS A 62 3.01 -14.36 -2.53
CA HIS A 62 2.42 -15.36 -1.65
C HIS A 62 3.38 -16.53 -1.43
N GLU A 63 4.03 -17.04 -2.48
CA GLU A 63 5.06 -18.08 -2.31
C GLU A 63 6.28 -17.59 -1.52
N GLN A 64 6.73 -16.35 -1.74
CA GLN A 64 7.85 -15.80 -0.97
C GLN A 64 7.55 -15.69 0.54
N HIS A 65 6.28 -15.62 0.92
CA HIS A 65 5.84 -15.48 2.32
C HIS A 65 5.01 -16.67 2.81
N ALA A 66 5.05 -17.82 2.13
CA ALA A 66 4.21 -18.98 2.42
C ALA A 66 4.27 -19.39 3.90
N TYR A 67 5.47 -19.39 4.51
CA TYR A 67 5.65 -19.70 5.92
C TYR A 67 4.89 -18.77 6.87
N ALA A 68 4.77 -17.48 6.54
CA ALA A 68 4.00 -16.54 7.35
C ALA A 68 2.49 -16.79 7.20
N TYR A 69 2.02 -17.10 6.00
CA TYR A 69 0.62 -17.46 5.77
C TYR A 69 0.24 -18.72 6.54
N ASP A 70 1.10 -19.74 6.52
CA ASP A 70 0.90 -20.98 7.26
C ASP A 70 0.97 -20.75 8.78
N LEU A 71 1.94 -19.97 9.25
CA LEU A 71 2.14 -19.71 10.68
C LEU A 71 1.00 -18.91 11.30
N PHE A 72 0.45 -17.93 10.58
CA PHE A 72 -0.60 -17.04 11.07
C PHE A 72 -2.00 -17.40 10.56
N GLY A 73 -2.13 -18.46 9.75
CA GLY A 73 -3.40 -18.90 9.19
C GLY A 73 -4.06 -17.88 8.28
N PHE A 74 -3.27 -17.11 7.52
CA PHE A 74 -3.81 -16.08 6.64
C PHE A 74 -4.44 -16.69 5.39
N GLU A 75 -5.60 -16.18 5.01
CA GLU A 75 -6.25 -16.55 3.76
C GLU A 75 -5.48 -15.98 2.56
N ARG A 76 -5.19 -16.81 1.56
CA ARG A 76 -4.61 -16.37 0.29
C ARG A 76 -5.65 -15.65 -0.55
N ARG A 77 -5.27 -14.52 -1.14
CA ARG A 77 -6.13 -13.71 -2.03
C ARG A 77 -5.45 -13.44 -3.36
N ASP A 78 -4.94 -14.50 -3.98
CA ASP A 78 -4.13 -14.43 -5.20
C ASP A 78 -4.82 -13.66 -6.34
N ALA A 79 -6.15 -13.77 -6.46
CA ALA A 79 -6.92 -13.06 -7.48
C ALA A 79 -6.97 -11.53 -7.30
N GLN A 80 -6.75 -11.04 -6.08
CA GLN A 80 -6.73 -9.62 -5.73
C GLN A 80 -5.33 -9.01 -5.88
N GLU A 81 -4.31 -9.81 -6.19
CA GLU A 81 -2.94 -9.34 -6.32
C GLU A 81 -2.75 -8.47 -7.59
N ILE A 82 -2.31 -7.24 -7.36
CA ILE A 82 -1.94 -6.30 -8.42
C ILE A 82 -0.57 -6.71 -8.97
N GLY A 83 -0.50 -7.02 -10.27
CA GLY A 83 0.76 -7.40 -10.91
C GLY A 83 1.20 -8.85 -10.66
N ALA A 84 0.28 -9.75 -10.29
CA ALA A 84 0.57 -11.14 -9.99
C ALA A 84 1.42 -11.87 -11.06
N MET A 85 2.38 -12.71 -10.63
CA MET A 85 3.29 -13.45 -11.52
C MET A 85 2.56 -14.27 -12.59
N PHE A 86 1.46 -14.94 -12.25
CA PHE A 86 0.73 -15.81 -13.18
C PHE A 86 0.10 -15.04 -14.35
N LYS A 87 -0.13 -13.73 -14.21
CA LYS A 87 -0.61 -12.84 -15.29
C LYS A 87 0.51 -12.45 -16.27
N LYS A 88 1.76 -12.81 -15.97
CA LYS A 88 2.96 -12.49 -16.75
C LYS A 88 3.06 -10.98 -17.03
N GLN A 89 3.65 -10.61 -18.16
CA GLN A 89 4.03 -9.23 -18.48
C GLN A 89 3.43 -8.78 -19.82
N SER A 90 2.29 -9.36 -20.22
CA SER A 90 1.57 -8.98 -21.45
C SER A 90 1.12 -7.52 -21.40
N LYS A 91 0.76 -6.94 -22.56
CA LYS A 91 0.22 -5.58 -22.60
C LYS A 91 -1.07 -5.44 -21.77
N GLN A 92 -1.90 -6.48 -21.75
CA GLN A 92 -3.07 -6.52 -20.87
C GLN A 92 -2.66 -6.53 -19.40
N ALA A 93 -1.69 -7.35 -19.00
CA ALA A 93 -1.23 -7.39 -17.61
C ALA A 93 -0.60 -6.06 -17.15
N GLN A 94 0.10 -5.36 -18.04
CA GLN A 94 0.61 -4.01 -17.81
C GLN A 94 -0.53 -3.00 -17.60
N ALA A 95 -1.58 -3.06 -18.42
CA ALA A 95 -2.76 -2.20 -18.31
C ALA A 95 -3.55 -2.48 -17.02
N ASP A 96 -3.77 -3.76 -16.69
CA ASP A 96 -4.46 -4.18 -15.46
C ASP A 96 -3.68 -3.73 -14.21
N TYR A 97 -2.35 -3.85 -14.24
CA TYR A 97 -1.49 -3.36 -13.18
C TYR A 97 -1.63 -1.84 -13.02
N ALA A 98 -1.49 -1.08 -14.11
CA ALA A 98 -1.59 0.38 -14.07
C ALA A 98 -2.98 0.81 -13.54
N ALA A 99 -4.05 0.16 -13.99
CA ALA A 99 -5.40 0.39 -13.49
C ALA A 99 -5.52 0.06 -11.99
N GLY A 100 -4.92 -1.05 -11.54
CA GLY A 100 -4.87 -1.43 -10.12
C GLY A 100 -4.19 -0.37 -9.27
N ILE A 101 -2.97 0.05 -9.63
CA ILE A 101 -2.23 1.10 -8.91
C ILE A 101 -3.00 2.41 -8.91
N ALA A 102 -3.57 2.83 -10.05
CA ALA A 102 -4.39 4.03 -10.15
C ALA A 102 -5.61 3.98 -9.23
N ASN A 103 -6.28 2.83 -9.15
CA ASN A 103 -7.42 2.65 -8.24
C ASN A 103 -7.00 2.75 -6.76
N VAL A 104 -5.86 2.20 -6.38
CA VAL A 104 -5.31 2.33 -5.02
C VAL A 104 -5.04 3.80 -4.69
N LEU A 105 -4.34 4.53 -5.56
CA LEU A 105 -4.03 5.94 -5.34
C LEU A 105 -5.30 6.80 -5.30
N ARG A 106 -6.28 6.50 -6.16
CA ARG A 106 -7.59 7.18 -6.17
C ARG A 106 -8.37 6.92 -4.89
N ASN A 107 -8.33 5.70 -4.35
CA ASN A 107 -8.94 5.39 -3.06
C ASN A 107 -8.24 6.14 -1.93
N ALA A 108 -6.90 6.12 -1.90
CA ALA A 108 -6.11 6.78 -0.88
C ALA A 108 -6.32 8.31 -0.86
N ARG A 109 -6.47 8.93 -2.04
CA ARG A 109 -6.69 10.37 -2.22
C ARG A 109 -7.84 10.94 -1.37
N LYS A 110 -8.88 10.15 -1.07
CA LYS A 110 -10.02 10.55 -0.22
C LYS A 110 -9.59 10.97 1.20
N PHE A 111 -8.45 10.46 1.65
CA PHE A 111 -7.91 10.63 3.00
C PHE A 111 -6.73 11.59 3.06
N LEU A 112 -6.23 12.07 1.92
CA LEU A 112 -5.08 12.97 1.84
C LEU A 112 -5.46 14.43 2.11
N ALA A 113 -4.49 15.22 2.56
CA ALA A 113 -4.59 16.69 2.61
C ALA A 113 -4.65 17.26 1.19
N GLU A 114 -4.83 18.58 1.02
CA GLU A 114 -4.85 19.18 -0.33
C GLU A 114 -3.45 19.26 -0.96
N ASP A 115 -2.43 19.56 -0.15
CA ASP A 115 -1.02 19.72 -0.50
C ASP A 115 -0.20 18.48 -0.09
N PHE A 116 -0.69 17.32 -0.49
CA PHE A 116 -0.09 16.03 -0.17
C PHE A 116 1.08 15.67 -1.09
N ASP A 117 1.98 14.81 -0.61
CA ASP A 117 3.06 14.22 -1.39
C ASP A 117 2.89 12.71 -1.56
N ILE A 118 3.18 12.19 -2.76
CA ILE A 118 3.23 10.74 -3.00
C ILE A 118 4.59 10.38 -3.58
N PHE A 119 5.30 9.51 -2.87
CA PHE A 119 6.58 8.96 -3.27
C PHE A 119 6.43 7.46 -3.54
N LEU A 120 6.54 7.08 -4.81
CA LEU A 120 6.52 5.69 -5.25
C LEU A 120 7.91 5.28 -5.69
N VAL A 121 8.48 4.29 -5.01
CA VAL A 121 9.75 3.67 -5.40
C VAL A 121 9.43 2.51 -6.33
N ALA A 122 9.69 2.69 -7.62
CA ALA A 122 9.43 1.66 -8.62
C ALA A 122 10.55 1.59 -9.66
N ASN A 123 10.95 0.37 -9.99
CA ASN A 123 11.66 0.07 -11.23
C ASN A 123 10.67 0.05 -12.40
N ASP A 124 10.39 1.23 -12.96
CA ASP A 124 9.41 1.41 -14.04
C ASP A 124 9.94 0.97 -15.41
N LYS A 125 10.26 -0.32 -15.53
CA LYS A 125 10.83 -0.93 -16.76
C LYS A 125 9.95 -0.70 -18.00
N TYR A 126 8.64 -0.56 -17.82
CA TYR A 126 7.66 -0.45 -18.90
C TYR A 126 7.09 0.96 -19.08
N ASN A 127 7.62 1.94 -18.35
CA ASN A 127 7.16 3.34 -18.39
C ASN A 127 5.64 3.48 -18.14
N LEU A 128 5.11 2.80 -17.12
CA LEU A 128 3.67 2.75 -16.82
C LEU A 128 3.22 3.92 -15.93
N TYR A 129 4.11 4.44 -15.08
CA TYR A 129 3.74 5.45 -14.08
C TYR A 129 3.31 6.78 -14.68
N PRO A 130 3.89 7.27 -15.79
CA PRO A 130 3.39 8.48 -16.46
C PRO A 130 1.95 8.39 -16.99
N TYR A 131 1.37 7.19 -17.06
CA TYR A 131 0.03 6.94 -17.60
C TYR A 131 -1.00 6.54 -16.53
N LEU A 132 -0.67 6.64 -15.25
CA LEU A 132 -1.64 6.43 -14.17
C LEU A 132 -2.64 7.60 -14.16
N ASN A 133 -3.92 7.30 -14.42
CA ASN A 133 -5.03 8.28 -14.48
C ASN A 133 -6.08 8.03 -13.38
#